data_AF-A0A0F2NM32-F1
#
_entry.id   AF-A0A0F2NM32-F1
#
_cell.length_a   1.000
_cell.length_b   1.000
_cell.length_c   1.000
_cell.angle_alpha   90.00
_cell.angle_beta   90.00
_cell.angle_gamma   90.00
#
_symmetry.space_group_name_H-M   'P 1'
#
loop_
_entity.id
_entity.type
_entity.pdbx_description
1 polymer ?
#
loop_
_entity_poly.entity_id
_entity_poly.type
_entity_poly.pdbx_seq_one_letter_code
_entity_poly.pdbx_strand_id
1 'polypeptide(L)'
;MTEMVMPREKITRLEVEVYKREVLERSVLVSPGEACRILACSESTVYRLVKSGRLQGYAENRGTKGLRILAADLCEYVQSIKIDRDAWRE
;
A
#
# COMPACT_ATOMS: atom_id res chain seq x y z
N MET A 1 5.85 -20.55 -34.26
CA MET A 1 5.72 -19.85 -32.97
C MET A 1 4.47 -19.00 -33.05
N THR A 2 3.38 -19.44 -32.44
CA THR A 2 2.06 -18.79 -32.56
C THR A 2 2.00 -17.65 -31.55
N GLU A 3 1.82 -16.42 -32.00
CA GLU A 3 1.58 -15.25 -31.14
C GLU A 3 0.29 -15.48 -30.35
N MET A 4 0.39 -15.52 -29.02
CA MET A 4 -0.78 -15.39 -28.14
C MET A 4 -1.31 -13.96 -28.24
N VAL A 5 -2.34 -13.78 -29.06
CA VAL A 5 -3.09 -12.52 -29.11
C VAL A 5 -3.86 -12.39 -27.79
N MET A 6 -3.33 -11.60 -26.86
CA MET A 6 -4.07 -11.18 -25.67
C MET A 6 -5.31 -10.39 -26.14
N PRO A 7 -6.54 -10.85 -25.85
CA PRO A 7 -7.73 -10.12 -26.25
C PRO A 7 -7.71 -8.74 -25.57
N ARG A 8 -7.79 -7.68 -26.38
CA ARG A 8 -7.96 -6.31 -25.87
C ARG A 8 -9.41 -6.16 -25.41
N GLU A 9 -9.67 -6.55 -24.17
CA GLU A 9 -10.96 -6.26 -23.53
C GLU A 9 -11.24 -4.76 -23.59
N LYS A 10 -12.45 -4.41 -24.02
CA LYS A 10 -12.89 -3.02 -24.10
C LYS A 10 -13.22 -2.56 -22.69
N ILE A 11 -12.27 -1.88 -22.06
CA ILE A 11 -12.50 -1.15 -20.82
C ILE A 11 -13.43 0.04 -21.10
N THR A 12 -14.48 0.16 -20.30
CA THR A 12 -15.42 1.27 -20.32
C THR A 12 -14.82 2.51 -19.66
N ARG A 13 -15.36 3.69 -19.99
CA ARG A 13 -14.94 4.95 -19.37
C ARG A 13 -15.13 4.95 -17.84
N LEU A 14 -16.16 4.27 -17.34
CA LEU A 14 -16.41 4.13 -15.91
C LEU A 14 -15.33 3.31 -15.22
N GLU A 15 -14.93 2.18 -15.81
CA GLU A 15 -13.86 1.33 -15.29
C GLU A 15 -12.52 2.07 -15.26
N VAL A 16 -12.21 2.89 -16.27
CA VAL A 16 -11.01 3.76 -16.25
C VAL A 16 -11.05 4.72 -15.06
N GLU A 17 -12.18 5.36 -14.80
CA GLU A 17 -12.30 6.34 -13.72
C GLU A 17 -12.19 5.68 -12.33
N VAL A 18 -12.76 4.49 -12.17
CA VAL A 18 -12.57 3.68 -10.95
C VAL A 18 -11.10 3.33 -10.77
N TYR A 19 -10.45 2.81 -11.81
CA TYR A 19 -9.04 2.42 -11.74
C TYR A 19 -8.13 3.62 -11.41
N LYS A 20 -8.36 4.78 -12.03
CA LYS A 20 -7.62 6.01 -11.71
C LYS A 20 -7.78 6.39 -10.24
N ARG A 21 -8.99 6.31 -9.69
CA ARG A 21 -9.25 6.63 -8.28
C ARG A 21 -8.45 5.69 -7.37
N GLU A 22 -8.52 4.38 -7.61
CA GLU A 22 -7.79 3.39 -6.81
C GLU A 22 -6.28 3.62 -6.88
N VAL A 23 -5.74 3.93 -8.07
CA VAL A 23 -4.32 4.25 -8.24
C VAL A 23 -3.97 5.51 -7.43
N LEU A 24 -4.75 6.58 -7.55
CA LEU A 24 -4.48 7.82 -6.84
C LEU A 24 -4.51 7.63 -5.32
N GLU A 25 -5.51 6.91 -4.80
CA GLU A 25 -5.64 6.61 -3.37
C GLU A 25 -4.46 5.78 -2.83
N ARG A 26 -3.99 4.80 -3.62
CA ARG A 26 -2.83 3.97 -3.26
C ARG A 26 -1.49 4.69 -3.37
N SER A 27 -1.41 5.73 -4.20
CA SER A 27 -0.19 6.49 -4.46
C SER A 27 0.09 7.60 -3.44
N VAL A 28 -0.80 7.79 -2.46
CA VAL A 28 -0.64 8.84 -1.45
C VAL A 28 0.44 8.45 -0.44
N LEU A 29 1.37 9.38 -0.20
CA LEU A 29 2.32 9.29 0.91
C LEU A 29 1.68 9.84 2.19
N VAL A 30 1.63 9.02 3.23
CA VAL A 30 1.08 9.37 4.54
C VAL A 30 2.18 9.53 5.58
N SER A 31 1.91 10.36 6.58
CA SER A 31 2.75 10.51 7.77
C SER A 31 2.62 9.30 8.71
N PRO A 32 3.53 9.11 9.69
CA PRO A 32 3.44 8.02 10.65
C PRO A 32 2.18 8.12 11.53
N GLY A 33 1.72 9.34 11.83
CA GLY A 33 0.49 9.59 12.58
C GLY A 33 -0.78 9.28 11.79
N GLU A 34 -0.75 9.36 10.46
CA GLU A 34 -1.85 8.89 9.62
C GLU A 34 -1.82 7.36 9.48
N ALA A 35 -0.63 6.80 9.25
CA ALA A 35 -0.43 5.35 9.19
C ALA A 35 -0.88 4.65 10.48
N CYS A 36 -0.67 5.26 11.64
CA CYS A 36 -1.08 4.69 12.92
C CYS A 36 -2.61 4.62 13.06
N ARG A 37 -3.35 5.59 12.51
CA ARG A 37 -4.81 5.58 12.45
C ARG A 37 -5.33 4.51 11.49
N ILE A 38 -4.69 4.36 10.33
CA ILE A 38 -5.06 3.33 9.33
C ILE A 38 -4.85 1.93 9.89
N LEU A 39 -3.70 1.69 10.55
CA LEU A 39 -3.34 0.40 11.12
C LEU A 39 -3.92 0.15 12.52
N ALA A 40 -4.63 1.13 13.09
CA ALA A 40 -5.13 1.12 14.47
C ALA A 40 -4.05 0.69 15.49
N CYS A 41 -2.85 1.29 15.41
CA CYS A 41 -1.71 0.98 16.27
C CYS A 41 -0.98 2.25 16.75
N SER A 42 0.08 2.11 17.54
CA SER A 42 0.90 3.23 17.99
C SER A 42 1.91 3.67 16.93
N GLU A 43 2.28 4.96 16.91
CA GLU A 43 3.35 5.45 16.03
C GLU A 43 4.67 4.69 16.24
N SER A 44 5.01 4.34 17.48
CA SER A 44 6.19 3.53 17.79
C SER A 44 6.16 2.17 17.10
N THR A 45 4.97 1.58 16.93
CA THR A 45 4.79 0.34 16.16
C THR A 45 5.08 0.59 14.68
N VAL A 46 4.57 1.68 14.11
CA VAL A 46 4.85 2.07 12.72
C VAL A 46 6.35 2.25 12.50
N TYR A 47 7.05 3.02 13.34
CA TYR A 47 8.51 3.17 13.26
C TYR A 47 9.24 1.84 13.37
N ARG A 48 8.79 0.94 14.25
CA ARG A 48 9.36 -0.41 14.39
C ARG A 48 9.15 -1.26 13.14
N LEU A 49 7.98 -1.18 12.51
CA LEU A 49 7.68 -1.90 11.25
C LEU A 49 8.55 -1.39 10.10
N VAL A 50 8.77 -0.09 10.02
CA VAL A 50 9.70 0.49 9.03
C VAL A 50 11.13 0.06 9.33
N LYS A 51 11.57 0.16 10.58
CA LYS A 51 12.92 -0.25 11.00
C LYS A 51 13.20 -1.74 10.77
N SER A 52 12.17 -2.59 10.87
CA SER A 52 12.29 -4.03 10.63
C SER A 52 12.14 -4.41 9.15
N GLY A 53 11.89 -3.45 8.26
CA GLY A 53 11.70 -3.69 6.82
C GLY A 53 10.33 -4.29 6.47
N ARG A 54 9.38 -4.32 7.40
CA ARG A 54 7.99 -4.77 7.14
C ARG A 54 7.12 -3.72 6.48
N LEU A 55 7.52 -2.45 6.56
CA LEU A 55 6.91 -1.33 5.83
C LEU A 55 8.03 -0.53 5.16
N GLN A 56 7.79 -0.05 3.95
CA GLN A 56 8.74 0.81 3.27
C GLN A 56 8.62 2.25 3.80
N GLY A 57 9.74 2.77 4.30
CA GLY A 57 9.86 4.17 4.69
C GLY A 57 10.47 4.99 3.56
N TYR A 58 9.84 6.10 3.23
CA TYR A 58 10.35 7.12 2.32
C TYR A 58 10.78 8.33 3.16
N ALA A 59 11.98 8.84 2.91
CA ALA A 59 12.40 10.11 3.47
C ALA A 59 12.04 11.23 2.48
N GLU A 60 11.35 12.28 2.94
CA GLU A 60 11.37 13.55 2.21
C GLU A 60 12.83 14.08 2.18
N ASN A 61 13.20 14.78 1.10
CA ASN A 61 14.54 15.27 0.77
C ASN A 61 15.38 15.82 1.95
N ARG A 62 16.69 15.99 1.71
CA ARG A 62 17.78 16.42 2.63
C ARG A 62 17.54 17.61 3.59
N GLY A 63 16.37 18.25 3.63
CA GLY A 63 15.99 19.32 4.56
C GLY A 63 14.75 19.08 5.42
N THR A 64 13.88 18.12 5.11
CA THR A 64 12.64 17.86 5.87
C THR A 64 12.69 16.47 6.50
N LYS A 65 12.86 16.42 7.83
CA LYS A 65 12.87 15.17 8.60
C LYS A 65 11.44 14.64 8.76
N GLY A 66 10.91 13.99 7.72
CA GLY A 66 9.61 13.33 7.77
C GLY A 66 9.67 11.94 7.17
N LEU A 67 9.47 10.91 8.00
CA LEU A 67 9.17 9.57 7.52
C LEU A 67 7.82 9.61 6.81
N ARG A 68 7.77 9.10 5.58
CA ARG A 68 6.57 8.92 4.78
C ARG A 68 6.39 7.45 4.44
N ILE A 69 5.15 7.01 4.31
CA ILE A 69 4.79 5.63 3.99
C ILE A 69 3.77 5.67 2.88
N LEU A 70 3.89 4.79 1.89
CA LEU A 70 2.92 4.72 0.81
C LEU A 70 1.63 4.06 1.32
N ALA A 71 0.47 4.61 0.97
CA ALA A 71 -0.82 4.03 1.36
C ALA A 71 -0.98 2.59 0.83
N ALA A 72 -0.45 2.30 -0.38
CA ALA A 72 -0.41 0.95 -0.94
C ALA A 72 0.27 -0.05 0.00
N ASP A 73 1.45 0.28 0.53
CA ASP A 73 2.23 -0.60 1.41
C ASP A 73 1.47 -0.92 2.70
N LEU A 74 0.70 0.05 3.22
CA LEU A 74 -0.17 -0.18 4.38
C LEU A 74 -1.29 -1.18 4.06
N CYS A 75 -1.91 -1.06 2.88
CA CYS A 75 -2.92 -2.00 2.42
C CYS A 75 -2.35 -3.41 2.26
N GLU A 76 -1.19 -3.54 1.63
CA GLU A 76 -0.49 -4.82 1.44
C GLU A 76 -0.10 -5.46 2.77
N TYR A 77 0.41 -4.66 3.71
CA TYR A 77 0.72 -5.14 5.06
C TYR A 77 -0.52 -5.69 5.76
N VAL A 78 -1.65 -4.99 5.73
CA VAL A 78 -2.91 -5.48 6.33
C VAL A 78 -3.38 -6.77 5.67
N GLN A 79 -3.28 -6.89 4.35
CA GLN A 79 -3.63 -8.12 3.63
C GLN A 79 -2.72 -9.28 4.04
N SER A 80 -1.42 -9.04 4.19
CA SER A 80 -0.45 -10.07 4.61
C SER A 80 -0.78 -10.67 5.98
N ILE A 81 -1.24 -9.85 6.94
CA ILE A 81 -1.64 -10.32 8.28
C ILE A 81 -2.93 -11.14 8.23
N LYS A 82 -3.88 -10.75 7.37
CA LYS A 82 -5.15 -11.48 7.21
C LYS A 82 -4.92 -12.86 6.61
N ILE A 83 -4.10 -12.95 5.57
CA ILE A 83 -3.73 -14.22 4.92
C ILE A 83 -3.06 -15.15 5.94
N ASP A 84 -2.10 -14.65 6.73
CA ASP A 84 -1.47 -15.44 7.79
C ASP A 84 -2.53 -15.98 8.75
N ARG A 85 -3.39 -15.11 9.30
CA ARG A 85 -4.46 -15.52 10.24
C ARG A 85 -5.39 -16.60 9.69
N ASP A 86 -5.78 -16.52 8.43
CA ASP A 86 -6.69 -17.49 7.81
C ASP A 86 -5.97 -18.82 7.54
N ALA A 87 -4.69 -18.80 7.17
CA ALA A 87 -3.87 -20.00 6.99
C ALA A 87 -3.65 -20.80 8.29
N TRP A 88 -3.77 -20.18 9.48
CA TRP A 88 -3.71 -20.87 10.78
C TRP A 88 -5.04 -21.48 11.23
N ARG A 89 -6.15 -21.22 10.53
CA ARG A 89 -7.50 -21.69 10.90
C ARG A 89 -7.97 -22.94 10.14
N GLU A 90 -7.23 -23.36 9.13
CA GLU A 90 -7.44 -24.61 8.38
C GLU A 90 -6.56 -25.74 8.93
#